data_AF-A0A840NFZ3-F1
#
_entry.id   AF-A0A840NFZ3-F1
#
_cell.length_a   1.000
_cell.length_b   1.000
_cell.length_c   1.000
_cell.angle_alpha   90.00
_cell.angle_beta   90.00
_cell.angle_gamma   90.00
#
_symmetry.space_group_name_H-M   'P 1'
#
loop_
_entity.id
_entity.type
_entity.pdbx_description
1 polymer ?
#
loop_
_entity_poly.entity_id
_entity_poly.type
_entity_poly.pdbx_seq_one_letter_code
_entity_poly.pdbx_strand_id
1 'polypeptide(L)'
;MDSTEYEGSAEATVTAQGRSAIPKEVRQAAGREPGTKAYITAKGTGGRIVLETRAQKIQRLRTTLTKQLGADSPSLADELAADRSRDARRESGAT
;
A
#
# COMPACT_ATOMS: atom_id res chain seq x y z
N MET A 1 -5.10 8.00 11.60
CA MET A 1 -4.36 8.72 10.54
C MET A 1 -5.36 8.94 9.42
N ASP A 2 -5.65 10.21 9.16
CA ASP A 2 -6.74 10.73 8.34
C ASP A 2 -6.78 10.07 6.95
N SER A 3 -7.89 9.40 6.63
CA SER A 3 -8.20 9.04 5.24
C SER A 3 -8.67 10.32 4.56
N THR A 4 -7.74 11.14 4.11
CA THR A 4 -8.10 12.35 3.36
C THR A 4 -8.78 11.88 2.07
N GLU A 5 -10.10 12.06 1.99
CA GLU A 5 -10.86 11.79 0.79
C GLU A 5 -10.51 12.85 -0.25
N TYR A 6 -9.95 12.39 -1.36
CA TYR A 6 -9.58 13.23 -2.48
C TYR A 6 -10.59 13.00 -3.60
N GLU A 7 -11.42 13.99 -3.87
CA GLU A 7 -12.44 13.92 -4.91
C GLU A 7 -12.00 14.74 -6.13
N GLY A 8 -11.96 14.09 -7.29
CA GLY A 8 -11.61 14.68 -8.57
C GLY A 8 -11.87 13.68 -9.70
N SER A 9 -12.63 14.10 -10.70
CA SER A 9 -12.98 13.28 -11.86
C SER A 9 -12.81 14.09 -13.14
N ALA A 10 -12.33 13.43 -14.17
CA ALA A 10 -12.18 14.01 -15.50
C ALA A 10 -12.22 12.88 -16.54
N GLU A 11 -12.77 13.19 -17.71
CA GLU A 11 -12.72 12.27 -18.85
C GLU A 11 -11.33 12.33 -19.50
N ALA A 12 -10.77 11.16 -19.82
CA ALA A 12 -9.49 11.05 -20.49
C ALA A 12 -9.51 9.88 -21.46
N THR A 13 -8.98 10.09 -22.66
CA THR A 13 -8.90 9.06 -23.70
C THR A 13 -7.61 8.24 -23.56
N VAL A 14 -7.73 6.92 -23.65
CA VAL A 14 -6.58 6.05 -23.81
C VAL A 14 -6.18 6.06 -25.29
N THR A 15 -4.97 6.53 -25.56
CA THR A 15 -4.40 6.54 -26.92
C THR A 15 -4.18 5.12 -27.44
N ALA A 16 -4.01 4.97 -28.76
CA ALA A 16 -3.68 3.69 -29.38
C ALA A 16 -2.41 3.02 -28.81
N GLN A 17 -1.52 3.81 -28.20
CA GLN A 17 -0.29 3.34 -27.55
C GLN A 17 -0.51 2.92 -26.08
N GLY A 18 -1.75 2.88 -25.60
CA GLY A 18 -2.10 2.55 -24.21
C GLY A 18 -1.76 3.65 -23.20
N ARG A 19 -1.48 4.88 -23.65
CA ARG A 19 -1.17 6.03 -22.78
C ARG A 19 -2.43 6.85 -22.53
N SER A 20 -2.63 7.30 -21.30
CA SER A 20 -3.61 8.32 -20.93
C SER A 20 -2.94 9.35 -20.02
N ALA A 21 -3.18 10.62 -20.29
CA ALA A 21 -2.70 11.70 -19.43
C ALA A 21 -3.60 11.78 -18.19
N ILE A 22 -3.01 11.90 -17.01
CA ILE A 22 -3.77 12.16 -15.79
C ILE A 22 -4.08 13.66 -15.77
N PRO A 23 -5.37 14.07 -15.86
CA PRO A 23 -5.74 15.47 -15.88
C PRO A 23 -5.25 16.21 -14.62
N LYS A 24 -5.03 17.52 -14.75
CA LYS A 24 -4.41 18.33 -13.69
C LYS A 24 -5.23 18.27 -12.40
N GLU A 25 -6.54 18.32 -12.53
CA GLU A 25 -7.52 18.30 -11.44
C GLU A 25 -7.40 17.00 -10.65
N VAL A 26 -7.32 15.86 -11.36
CA VAL A 26 -7.14 14.53 -10.76
C VAL A 26 -5.78 14.41 -10.08
N ARG A 27 -4.70 14.93 -10.69
CA ARG A 27 -3.36 14.93 -10.06
C ARG A 27 -3.34 15.76 -8.78
N GLN A 28 -3.94 16.95 -8.79
CA GLN A 28 -3.99 17.85 -7.64
C GLN A 28 -4.82 17.25 -6.51
N ALA A 29 -6.02 16.75 -6.83
CA ALA A 29 -6.83 16.01 -5.86
C ALA A 29 -6.04 14.85 -5.27
N ALA A 30 -5.39 14.02 -6.09
CA ALA A 30 -4.62 12.88 -5.59
C ALA A 30 -3.25 13.24 -4.94
N GLY A 31 -2.93 14.52 -4.77
CA GLY A 31 -1.66 14.99 -4.20
C GLY A 31 -0.43 14.52 -4.98
N ARG A 32 -0.50 14.47 -6.32
CA ARG A 32 0.54 13.92 -7.19
C ARG A 32 1.35 14.98 -7.91
N GLU A 33 2.64 14.98 -7.66
CA GLU A 33 3.62 15.74 -8.42
C GLU A 33 4.10 14.98 -9.67
N PRO A 34 4.38 15.67 -10.78
CA PRO A 34 5.02 15.08 -11.94
C PRO A 34 6.31 14.32 -11.57
N GLY A 35 6.57 13.19 -12.21
CA GLY A 35 7.76 12.37 -11.95
C GLY A 35 7.63 11.37 -10.79
N THR A 36 6.57 11.46 -10.00
CA THR A 36 6.31 10.48 -8.91
C THR A 36 5.96 9.11 -9.48
N LYS A 37 6.63 8.06 -9.00
CA LYS A 37 6.31 6.67 -9.36
C LYS A 37 4.93 6.27 -8.79
N ALA A 38 4.11 5.64 -9.62
CA ALA A 38 2.81 5.10 -9.23
C ALA A 38 2.69 3.62 -9.61
N TYR A 39 1.96 2.86 -8.79
CA TYR A 39 1.57 1.49 -9.11
C TYR A 39 0.19 1.50 -9.75
N ILE A 40 0.06 0.89 -10.92
CA ILE A 40 -1.20 0.71 -11.64
C ILE A 40 -1.69 -0.70 -11.37
N THR A 41 -2.91 -0.84 -10.85
CA THR A 41 -3.51 -2.15 -10.53
C THR A 41 -4.95 -2.20 -11.04
N ALA A 42 -5.34 -3.27 -11.73
CA ALA A 42 -6.74 -3.55 -12.01
C ALA A 42 -7.41 -4.14 -10.77
N LYS A 43 -8.59 -3.63 -10.38
CA LYS A 43 -9.28 -4.03 -9.15
C LYS A 43 -10.77 -4.28 -9.41
N GLY A 44 -11.30 -5.34 -8.80
CA GLY A 44 -12.74 -5.65 -8.82
C GLY A 44 -13.26 -6.06 -10.19
N THR A 45 -14.58 -6.10 -10.32
CA THR A 45 -15.30 -6.33 -11.57
C THR A 45 -15.59 -4.99 -12.27
N GLY A 46 -15.57 -4.97 -13.60
CA GLY A 46 -15.86 -3.75 -14.39
C GLY A 46 -14.63 -2.91 -14.81
N GLY A 47 -13.43 -3.49 -14.78
CA GLY A 47 -12.25 -2.85 -15.40
C GLY A 47 -11.70 -1.62 -14.65
N ARG A 48 -12.02 -1.47 -13.36
CA ARG A 48 -11.53 -0.34 -12.56
C ARG A 48 -10.01 -0.42 -12.41
N ILE A 49 -9.33 0.64 -12.83
CA ILE A 49 -7.89 0.81 -12.64
C ILE A 49 -7.66 1.74 -11.45
N VAL A 50 -6.73 1.38 -10.57
CA VAL A 50 -6.34 2.18 -9.41
C VAL A 50 -4.86 2.53 -9.52
N LEU A 51 -4.55 3.81 -9.28
CA LEU A 51 -3.19 4.33 -9.19
C LEU A 51 -2.82 4.61 -7.73
N GLU A 52 -1.78 3.95 -7.21
CA GLU A 52 -1.38 4.04 -5.80
C GLU A 52 0.08 4.52 -5.67
N THR A 53 0.42 5.26 -4.62
CA THR A 53 1.84 5.42 -4.22
C THR A 53 2.36 4.09 -3.67
N ARG A 54 3.68 3.96 -3.52
CA ARG A 54 4.27 2.84 -2.77
C ARG A 54 3.69 2.74 -1.36
N ALA A 55 3.58 3.86 -0.65
CA ALA A 55 3.06 3.91 0.71
C ALA A 55 1.60 3.44 0.79
N GLN A 56 0.75 3.95 -0.11
CA GLN A 56 -0.66 3.54 -0.21
C GLN A 56 -0.80 2.06 -0.53
N LYS A 57 0.00 1.55 -1.48
CA LYS A 57 -0.01 0.12 -1.84
C LYS A 57 0.38 -0.75 -0.65
N ILE A 58 1.44 -0.40 0.08
CA ILE A 58 1.87 -1.14 1.29
C ILE A 58 0.78 -1.10 2.36
N GLN A 59 0.20 0.07 2.63
CA GLN A 59 -0.87 0.22 3.62
C GLN A 59 -2.10 -0.63 3.25
N ARG A 60 -2.53 -0.59 1.98
CA ARG A 60 -3.63 -1.43 1.50
C ARG A 60 -3.31 -2.92 1.68
N LEU A 61 -2.12 -3.36 1.30
CA LEU A 61 -1.71 -4.76 1.45
C LEU A 61 -1.73 -5.18 2.92
N ARG A 62 -1.21 -4.34 3.83
CA ARG A 62 -1.30 -4.58 5.28
C ARG A 62 -2.75 -4.75 5.72
N THR A 63 -3.64 -3.82 5.35
CA THR A 63 -5.07 -3.93 5.69
C THR A 63 -5.72 -5.18 5.11
N THR A 64 -5.40 -5.57 3.88
CA THR A 64 -5.91 -6.81 3.27
C THR A 64 -5.44 -8.04 4.03
N LEU A 65 -4.15 -8.10 4.37
CA LEU A 65 -3.57 -9.23 5.11
C LEU A 65 -4.14 -9.32 6.52
N THR A 66 -4.25 -8.21 7.25
CA THR A 66 -4.88 -8.19 8.59
C THR A 66 -6.32 -8.67 8.55
N LYS A 67 -7.09 -8.30 7.52
CA LYS A 67 -8.48 -8.78 7.37
C LYS A 67 -8.57 -10.28 7.07
N GLN A 68 -7.63 -10.83 6.31
CA GLN A 68 -7.64 -12.24 5.93
C GLN A 68 -7.07 -13.16 7.02
N LEU A 69 -6.06 -12.70 7.75
CA LEU A 69 -5.41 -13.46 8.81
C LEU A 69 -6.10 -13.27 10.17
N GLY A 70 -6.94 -12.24 10.31
CA GLY A 70 -7.48 -11.83 11.61
C GLY A 70 -6.51 -10.90 12.35
N ALA A 71 -7.05 -9.91 13.07
CA ALA A 71 -6.25 -8.93 13.81
C ALA A 71 -5.41 -9.57 14.94
N ASP A 72 -5.83 -10.75 15.40
CA ASP A 72 -5.19 -11.51 16.48
C ASP A 72 -4.25 -12.61 15.96
N SER A 73 -3.95 -12.65 14.66
CA SER A 73 -2.96 -13.59 14.14
C SER A 73 -1.59 -13.28 14.74
N PRO A 74 -0.94 -14.24 15.42
CA PRO A 74 0.37 -14.02 16.01
C PRO A 74 1.36 -13.63 14.92
N SER A 75 2.04 -12.51 15.14
CA SER A 75 3.11 -12.04 14.27
C SER A 75 4.30 -12.97 14.43
N LEU A 76 4.49 -13.87 13.46
CA LEU A 76 5.66 -14.76 13.39
C LEU A 76 6.98 -14.00 13.49
N ALA A 77 7.00 -12.74 13.04
CA ALA A 77 8.16 -11.87 13.15
C ALA A 77 8.43 -11.46 14.61
N ASP A 78 7.38 -11.13 15.37
CA ASP A 78 7.51 -10.76 16.79
C ASP A 78 7.83 -12.00 17.64
N GLU A 79 7.28 -13.17 17.29
CA GLU A 79 7.62 -14.44 17.91
C GLU A 79 9.10 -14.78 17.70
N LEU A 80 9.61 -14.64 16.47
CA LEU A 80 11.03 -14.86 16.16
C LEU A 80 11.96 -13.85 16.86
N ALA A 81 11.55 -12.60 16.98
CA ALA A 81 12.31 -11.57 17.70
C ALA A 81 12.35 -11.84 19.21
N ALA A 82 11.24 -12.30 19.78
CA ALA A 82 11.17 -12.72 21.18
C ALA A 82 12.06 -13.94 21.43
N ASP A 83 12.10 -14.89 20.50
CA ASP A 83 12.94 -16.09 20.62
C ASP A 83 14.42 -15.74 20.60
N ARG A 84 14.86 -14.92 19.63
CA ARG A 84 16.25 -14.39 19.62
C ARG A 84 16.61 -13.63 20.90
N SER A 85 15.67 -12.90 21.47
CA SER A 85 15.90 -12.17 22.73
C SER A 85 16.04 -13.11 23.93
N ARG A 86 15.31 -14.24 23.95
CA ARG A 86 15.45 -15.29 24.98
C ARG A 86 16.77 -16.02 24.85
N ASP A 87 17.23 -16.28 23.64
CA ASP A 87 18.51 -16.95 23.38
C ASP A 87 19.69 -16.07 23.79
N ALA A 88 19.66 -14.77 23.43
CA ALA A 88 20.68 -13.82 23.87
C ALA A 88 20.77 -13.69 25.40
N ARG A 89 19.63 -13.78 26.12
CA ARG A 89 19.62 -13.77 27.60
C ARG A 89 20.18 -15.06 28.20
N ARG A 90 19.98 -16.21 27.55
CA ARG A 90 20.56 -17.49 27.97
C ARG A 90 22.08 -17.53 27.79
N GLU A 91 22.59 -16.98 26.69
CA GLU A 91 24.04 -16.87 26.46
C GLU A 91 24.71 -15.85 27.39
N SER A 92 24.08 -14.70 27.65
CA SER A 92 24.64 -13.64 28.52
C SER A 92 24.64 -14.00 30.01
N GLY A 93 23.86 -15.00 30.43
CA GLY A 93 23.79 -15.46 31.83
C GLY A 93 24.67 -16.67 32.15
N ALA A 94 25.40 -17.18 31.16
CA ALA A 94 26.26 -18.37 31.27
C ALA A 94 27.76 -18.04 31.46
N THR A 95 28.09 -16.80 31.86
CA THR A 95 29.45 -16.35 32.21
C THR A 95 29.60 -16.06 33.69
#